data_AF-A0A5D2VUB0-F1
#
_entry.id   AF-A0A5D2VUB0-F1
#
_cell.length_a   1.000
_cell.length_b   1.000
_cell.length_c   1.000
_cell.angle_alpha   90.00
_cell.angle_beta   90.00
_cell.angle_gamma   90.00
#
_symmetry.space_group_name_H-M   'P 1'
#
loop_
_entity.id
_entity.type
_entity.pdbx_description
1 polymer ?
#
loop_
_entity_poly.entity_id
_entity_poly.type
_entity_poly.pdbx_seq_one_letter_code
_entity_poly.pdbx_strand_id
1 'polypeptide(L)'
;MCLADSATTHAILKNKKYFSHLTISNAHVNTISSSSKHIEGFGRAIILLPKGTKFVIDDALYSTKYQRNLLSFKDIRLNGYHIETMNEKNIEYLYI
;
A
#
# COMPACT_ATOMS: atom_id res chain seq x y z
N MET A 1 -0.52 -7.71 -10.74
CA MET A 1 -1.89 -7.27 -10.41
C MET A 1 -1.93 -6.86 -8.94
N CYS A 2 -2.53 -5.70 -8.63
CA CYS A 2 -2.65 -5.15 -7.27
C CYS A 2 -4.13 -4.87 -6.95
N LEU A 3 -4.46 -4.73 -5.67
CA LEU A 3 -5.77 -4.30 -5.19
C LEU A 3 -5.60 -2.96 -4.46
N ALA A 4 -6.47 -2.01 -4.74
CA ALA A 4 -6.60 -0.78 -3.94
C ALA A 4 -7.59 -1.06 -2.81
N ASP A 5 -7.23 -0.71 -1.58
CA ASP A 5 -8.03 -1.02 -0.39
C ASP A 5 -8.13 0.22 0.50
N SER A 6 -9.37 0.59 0.84
CA SER A 6 -9.68 1.72 1.72
C SER A 6 -9.64 1.33 3.20
N ALA A 7 -9.75 0.03 3.50
CA ALA A 7 -9.72 -0.50 4.86
C ALA A 7 -8.31 -0.86 5.34
N THR A 8 -7.26 -0.66 4.52
CA THR A 8 -5.87 -0.89 4.91
C THR A 8 -5.15 0.39 5.31
N THR A 9 -4.41 0.32 6.41
CA THR A 9 -3.57 1.40 6.93
C THR A 9 -2.20 1.48 6.23
N HIS A 10 -1.74 0.36 5.67
CA HIS A 10 -0.43 0.24 5.02
C HIS A 10 -0.58 -0.46 3.67
N ALA A 11 0.24 -0.09 2.70
CA ALA A 11 0.42 -0.91 1.50
C ALA A 11 1.20 -2.18 1.83
N ILE A 12 0.88 -3.28 1.16
CA ILE A 12 1.56 -4.56 1.32
C ILE A 12 2.07 -5.03 -0.03
N LEU A 13 3.38 -5.21 -0.14
CA LEU A 13 4.06 -5.56 -1.38
C LEU A 13 4.74 -6.92 -1.26
N LYS A 14 4.53 -7.75 -2.29
CA LYS A 14 5.06 -9.12 -2.33
C LYS A 14 6.52 -9.22 -2.74
N ASN A 15 7.03 -8.22 -3.46
CA ASN A 15 8.35 -8.30 -4.09
C ASN A 15 9.29 -7.20 -3.59
N LYS A 16 10.47 -7.61 -3.13
CA LYS A 16 11.54 -6.72 -2.64
C LYS A 16 11.98 -5.68 -3.67
N LYS A 17 11.84 -5.96 -4.98
CA LYS A 17 12.23 -5.05 -6.07
C LYS A 17 11.54 -3.69 -6.02
N TYR A 18 10.40 -3.59 -5.33
CA TYR A 18 9.68 -2.33 -5.18
C TYR A 18 10.26 -1.45 -4.07
N PHE A 19 11.10 -2.00 -3.20
CA PHE A 19 11.63 -1.29 -2.05
C PHE A 19 12.93 -0.59 -2.41
N SER A 20 13.01 0.72 -2.17
CA SER A 20 14.27 1.46 -2.22
C SER A 20 15.07 1.26 -0.94
N HIS A 21 14.37 1.05 0.18
CA HIS A 21 14.93 0.62 1.44
C HIS A 21 14.00 -0.41 2.09
N LEU A 22 14.54 -1.57 2.46
CA LEU A 22 13.80 -2.65 3.09
C LEU A 22 14.56 -3.12 4.34
N THR A 23 13.92 -2.97 5.49
CA THR A 23 14.37 -3.60 6.73
C THR A 23 13.64 -4.93 6.89
N ILE A 24 14.39 -6.02 6.94
CA ILE A 24 13.83 -7.35 7.21
C ILE A 24 13.54 -7.45 8.70
N SER A 25 12.28 -7.72 9.03
CA SER A 25 11.80 -7.87 10.39
C SER A 25 10.56 -8.74 10.37
N ASN A 26 10.45 -9.62 11.37
CA ASN A 26 9.25 -10.43 11.54
C ASN A 26 8.30 -9.70 12.48
N ALA A 27 7.16 -9.28 11.94
CA ALA A 27 6.12 -8.61 12.71
C ALA A 27 4.75 -9.26 12.44
N HIS A 28 3.91 -9.22 13.46
CA HIS A 28 2.50 -9.57 13.34
C HIS A 28 1.69 -8.33 13.04
N VAL A 29 0.91 -8.39 11.97
CA VAL A 29 -0.07 -7.34 11.65
C VAL A 29 -1.47 -7.91 11.78
N ASN A 30 -2.33 -7.15 12.43
CA ASN A 30 -3.74 -7.47 12.56
C ASN A 30 -4.44 -7.22 11.23
N THR A 31 -5.15 -8.23 10.73
CA THR A 31 -6.02 -8.08 9.57
C THR A 31 -7.46 -8.33 9.99
N ILE A 32 -8.41 -7.66 9.35
CA ILE A 32 -9.85 -7.76 9.66
C ILE A 32 -10.38 -9.21 9.60
N SER A 33 -9.76 -10.07 8.80
CA SER A 33 -10.19 -11.46 8.62
C SER A 33 -9.54 -12.45 9.60
N SER A 34 -8.43 -12.08 10.24
CA SER A 34 -7.69 -12.88 11.22
C SER A 34 -6.33 -12.25 11.55
N SER A 35 -5.86 -12.40 12.79
CA SER A 35 -4.53 -12.01 13.23
C SER A 35 -3.49 -13.10 12.90
N SER A 36 -3.05 -13.23 11.64
CA SER A 36 -1.99 -14.22 11.31
C SER A 36 -1.30 -14.04 9.96
N LYS A 37 -1.07 -12.82 9.47
CA LYS A 37 -0.22 -12.65 8.28
C LYS A 37 1.18 -12.16 8.68
N HIS A 38 2.17 -12.99 8.39
CA HIS A 38 3.58 -12.70 8.63
C HIS A 38 4.01 -11.56 7.72
N ILE A 39 4.33 -10.41 8.33
CA ILE A 39 5.11 -9.37 7.68
C ILE A 39 6.58 -9.75 7.85
N GLU A 40 7.29 -9.73 6.74
CA GLU A 40 8.69 -10.17 6.61
C GLU A 40 9.64 -8.97 6.52
N GLY A 41 9.10 -7.76 6.49
CA GLY A 41 9.86 -6.53 6.54
C GLY A 41 9.00 -5.31 6.30
N PHE A 42 9.63 -4.15 6.40
CA PHE A 42 8.99 -2.86 6.14
C PHE A 42 10.00 -1.89 5.54
N GLY A 43 9.50 -0.84 4.91
CA GLY A 43 10.32 0.27 4.46
C GLY A 43 9.73 1.01 3.27
N ARG A 44 10.53 1.94 2.75
CA ARG A 44 10.12 2.79 1.65
C ARG A 44 10.10 2.02 0.34
N ALA A 45 8.98 2.11 -0.37
CA ALA A 45 8.80 1.54 -1.70
C ALA A 45 8.60 2.62 -2.78
N ILE A 46 9.15 2.36 -3.96
CA ILE A 46 8.99 3.16 -5.16
C ILE A 46 8.59 2.19 -6.28
N ILE A 47 7.34 2.29 -6.74
CA ILE A 47 6.82 1.49 -7.85
C ILE A 47 6.83 2.37 -9.10
N LEU A 48 7.49 1.90 -10.16
CA LEU A 48 7.41 2.54 -11.47
C LEU A 48 6.17 2.00 -12.20
N LEU A 49 5.17 2.85 -12.37
CA LEU A 49 3.99 2.58 -13.16
C LEU A 49 4.29 2.81 -14.66
N PRO A 50 3.41 2.38 -15.58
CA PRO A 50 3.53 2.69 -16.99
C PRO A 50 3.75 4.19 -17.23
N LYS A 51 4.42 4.53 -18.33
CA LYS A 51 4.82 5.92 -18.68
C LYS A 51 5.80 6.58 -17.71
N GLY A 52 6.43 5.81 -16.83
CA GLY A 52 7.48 6.31 -15.93
C GLY A 52 6.95 7.02 -14.68
N THR A 53 5.63 6.93 -14.43
CA THR A 53 4.99 7.52 -13.25
C THR A 53 5.50 6.84 -11.98
N LYS A 54 6.03 7.61 -11.04
CA LYS A 54 6.60 7.10 -9.77
C LYS A 54 5.55 7.09 -8.68
N PHE A 55 5.24 5.91 -8.15
CA PHE A 55 4.37 5.74 -6.99
C PHE A 55 5.22 5.50 -5.74
N VAL A 56 5.23 6.46 -4.82
CA VAL A 56 6.06 6.45 -3.62
C VAL A 56 5.23 6.05 -2.41
N ILE A 57 5.69 5.07 -1.65
CA ILE A 57 5.06 4.61 -0.42
C ILE A 57 6.11 4.67 0.67
N ASP A 58 5.94 5.56 1.64
CA ASP A 58 6.97 5.77 2.66
C ASP A 58 7.03 4.62 3.69
N ASP A 59 5.88 4.00 3.99
CA ASP A 59 5.78 2.91 4.96
C ASP A 59 5.03 1.69 4.36
N ALA A 60 5.72 0.98 3.47
CA ALA A 60 5.21 -0.24 2.86
C ALA A 60 5.62 -1.47 3.68
N LEU A 61 4.72 -2.44 3.79
CA LEU A 61 5.00 -3.74 4.39
C LEU A 61 5.39 -4.75 3.32
N TYR A 62 6.39 -5.57 3.62
CA TYR A 62 6.84 -6.65 2.77
C TYR A 62 6.27 -7.98 3.26
N SER A 63 5.61 -8.74 2.38
CA SER A 63 5.18 -10.10 2.71
C SER A 63 4.99 -10.95 1.46
N THR A 64 5.70 -12.06 1.37
CA THR A 64 5.57 -13.06 0.30
C THR A 64 4.26 -13.85 0.38
N LYS A 65 3.61 -13.86 1.55
CA LYS A 65 2.41 -14.65 1.84
C LYS A 65 1.14 -14.09 1.20
N TYR A 66 1.15 -12.83 0.78
CA TYR A 66 0.00 -12.23 0.11
C TYR A 66 -0.07 -12.63 -1.36
N GLN A 67 -1.29 -12.92 -1.84
CA GLN A 67 -1.52 -13.35 -3.23
C GLN A 67 -1.29 -12.21 -4.23
N ARG A 68 -1.61 -10.97 -3.83
CA ARG A 68 -1.53 -9.76 -4.65
C ARG A 68 -0.95 -8.63 -3.81
N ASN A 69 -0.36 -7.64 -4.46
CA ASN A 69 0.01 -6.39 -3.78
C ASN A 69 -1.26 -5.65 -3.36
N LEU A 70 -1.22 -5.01 -2.20
CA LEU A 70 -2.27 -4.15 -1.67
C LEU A 70 -1.76 -2.72 -1.64
N LEU A 71 -2.49 -1.77 -2.21
CA LEU A 71 -2.20 -0.35 -2.15
C LEU A 71 -3.23 0.32 -1.24
N SER A 72 -2.77 1.12 -0.28
CA SER A 72 -3.68 1.89 0.57
C SER A 72 -4.22 3.09 -0.21
N PHE A 73 -5.50 3.41 0.00
CA PHE A 73 -6.08 4.67 -0.47
C PHE A 73 -5.31 5.90 0.05
N LYS A 74 -4.73 5.79 1.26
CA LYS A 74 -3.85 6.82 1.83
C LYS A 74 -2.69 7.13 0.88
N ASP A 75 -1.99 6.10 0.42
CA ASP A 75 -0.83 6.27 -0.46
C ASP A 75 -1.24 6.76 -1.85
N ILE A 76 -2.37 6.27 -2.39
CA ILE A 76 -2.91 6.74 -3.68
C ILE A 76 -3.23 8.24 -3.62
N ARG A 77 -3.87 8.68 -2.54
CA ARG A 77 -4.18 10.09 -2.29
C ARG A 77 -2.91 10.92 -2.14
N LEU A 78 -1.94 10.48 -1.34
CA LEU A 78 -0.68 11.19 -1.11
C LEU A 78 0.15 11.36 -2.39
N ASN A 79 0.04 10.42 -3.33
CA ASN A 79 0.69 10.53 -4.64
C ASN A 79 -0.13 11.31 -5.68
N GLY A 80 -1.37 11.73 -5.37
CA GLY A 80 -2.22 12.49 -6.28
C GLY A 80 -2.73 11.70 -7.48
N TYR A 81 -2.81 10.37 -7.39
CA TYR A 81 -3.27 9.50 -8.49
C TYR A 81 -4.72 9.06 -8.35
N HIS A 82 -5.56 9.94 -7.82
CA HIS A 82 -7.01 9.81 -7.80
C HIS A 82 -7.61 10.75 -8.85
N ILE A 83 -8.79 10.43 -9.37
CA ILE A 83 -9.50 11.21 -10.38
C ILE A 83 -10.09 12.48 -9.77
N GLU A 84 -10.83 12.32 -8.68
CA GLU A 84 -11.54 13.40 -8.00
C GLU A 84 -11.64 13.11 -6.51
N THR A 85 -11.70 14.18 -5.71
CA THR A 85 -12.04 14.11 -4.31
C THR A 85 -13.37 14.85 -4.10
N MET A 86 -14.43 14.15 -3.73
CA MET A 86 -15.70 14.78 -3.35
C MET A 86 -15.76 14.94 -1.84
N ASN A 87 -16.33 16.06 -1.38
CA ASN A 87 -16.62 16.29 0.03
C ASN A 87 -18.13 16.49 0.21
N GLU A 88 -18.77 15.58 0.94
CA GLU A 88 -20.17 15.71 1.34
C GLU A 88 -20.26 15.63 2.86
N LYS A 89 -20.80 16.66 3.51
CA LYS A 89 -21.01 16.71 4.97
C LYS A 89 -19.73 16.40 5.78
N ASN A 90 -18.59 16.91 5.32
CA ASN A 90 -17.25 16.67 5.89
C ASN A 90 -16.75 15.22 5.75
N ILE A 91 -17.40 14.38 4.95
CA ILE A 91 -16.93 13.06 4.57
C ILE A 91 -16.26 13.19 3.19
N GLU A 92 -15.01 12.73 3.11
CA GLU A 92 -14.22 12.74 1.89
C GLU A 92 -14.38 11.41 1.14
N TYR A 93 -14.64 11.49 -0.17
CA TYR A 93 -14.75 10.36 -1.09
C TYR A 93 -13.65 10.46 -2.14
N LEU A 94 -12.83 9.41 -2.23
CA LEU A 94 -11.77 9.31 -3.22
C LEU A 94 -12.27 8.54 -4.44
N TYR A 95 -12.38 9.22 -5.58
CA TYR A 95 -12.63 8.57 -6.87
C TYR A 95 -11.29 8.15 -7.48
N ILE A 96 -11.10 6.85 -7.70
CA ILE A 96 -9.83 6.25 -8.18
C ILE A 96 -10.04 5.63 -9.56
#